data_AF-A0A2S4KV17-F1
#
_entry.id   AF-A0A2S4KV17-F1
#
_cell.length_a   1.000
_cell.length_b   1.000
_cell.length_c   1.000
_cell.angle_alpha   90.00
_cell.angle_beta   90.00
_cell.angle_gamma   90.00
#
_symmetry.space_group_name_H-M   'P 1'
#
loop_
_entity.id
_entity.type
_entity.pdbx_description
1 polymer ?
#
loop_
_entity_poly.entity_id
_entity_poly.type
_entity_poly.pdbx_seq_one_letter_code
_entity_poly.pdbx_strand_id
1 'polypeptide(L)'
;MRRLPFIPARDPRHRTAALALYRALLRSASRIPLPGDAPSCKPGAVARLVRRRFAGNRAYTSLRLVYASMAAGYRFLTLFARAQTPGSPEHAQVVHH
;
A
#
# COMPACT_ATOMS: atom_id res chain seq x y z
N MET A 1 -13.51 33.01 10.75
CA MET A 1 -12.59 31.92 11.17
C MET A 1 -11.75 31.48 9.98
N ARG A 2 -10.43 31.72 10.02
CA ARG A 2 -9.51 31.36 8.91
C ARG A 2 -9.20 29.86 9.02
N ARG A 3 -9.64 29.03 8.08
CA ARG A 3 -9.31 27.60 8.05
C ARG A 3 -7.81 27.48 7.77
N LEU A 4 -7.05 26.96 8.74
CA LEU A 4 -5.64 26.64 8.54
C LEU A 4 -5.52 25.57 7.44
N PRO A 5 -4.46 25.61 6.61
CA PRO A 5 -4.22 24.56 5.63
C PRO A 5 -4.09 23.22 6.36
N PHE A 6 -4.75 22.19 5.84
CA PHE A 6 -4.62 20.84 6.35
C PHE A 6 -3.15 20.40 6.23
N ILE A 7 -2.49 20.15 7.36
CA ILE A 7 -1.14 19.60 7.41
C ILE A 7 -1.28 18.13 7.82
N PRO A 8 -1.14 17.18 6.89
CA PRO A 8 -1.34 15.76 7.16
C PRO A 8 -0.52 15.26 8.35
N ALA A 9 0.71 15.77 8.51
CA ALA A 9 1.61 15.40 9.60
C ALA A 9 1.13 15.86 10.99
N ARG A 10 0.25 16.85 11.06
CA ARG A 10 -0.32 17.40 12.31
C ARG A 10 -1.71 16.86 12.63
N ASP A 11 -2.30 16.07 11.73
CA ASP A 11 -3.60 15.43 11.97
C ASP A 11 -3.39 14.00 12.53
N PRO A 12 -3.76 13.75 13.81
CA PRO A 12 -3.60 12.44 14.42
C PRO A 12 -4.50 11.36 13.80
N ARG A 13 -5.69 11.72 13.31
CA ARG A 13 -6.62 10.78 12.64
C ARG A 13 -6.03 10.31 11.32
N HIS A 14 -5.47 11.25 10.54
CA HIS A 14 -4.79 10.91 9.30
C HIS A 14 -3.60 9.99 9.53
N ARG A 15 -2.75 10.32 10.52
CA ARG A 15 -1.58 9.50 10.87
C ARG A 15 -1.99 8.06 11.24
N THR A 16 -3.02 7.91 12.07
CA THR A 16 -3.56 6.59 12.45
C THR A 16 -4.09 5.84 11.23
N ALA A 17 -4.85 6.49 10.36
CA ALA A 17 -5.40 5.87 9.15
C ALA A 17 -4.29 5.39 8.19
N ALA A 18 -3.26 6.22 7.96
CA ALA A 18 -2.13 5.87 7.11
C ALA A 18 -1.33 4.68 7.67
N LEU A 19 -1.09 4.65 8.99
CA LEU A 19 -0.43 3.53 9.66
C LEU A 19 -1.26 2.25 9.62
N ALA A 20 -2.59 2.35 9.81
CA ALA A 20 -3.49 1.22 9.71
C ALA A 20 -3.47 0.62 8.30
N LEU A 21 -3.55 1.47 7.28
CA LEU A 21 -3.47 1.07 5.87
C LEU A 21 -2.13 0.40 5.54
N TYR A 22 -1.02 1.00 5.98
CA TYR A 22 0.32 0.44 5.84
C TYR A 22 0.42 -0.97 6.44
N ARG A 23 -0.03 -1.15 7.69
CA ARG A 23 -0.01 -2.45 8.38
C ARG A 23 -0.91 -3.47 7.69
N ALA A 24 -2.09 -3.05 7.22
CA ALA A 24 -3.01 -3.92 6.50
C ALA A 24 -2.40 -4.43 5.19
N LEU A 25 -1.80 -3.53 4.40
CA LEU A 25 -1.11 -3.90 3.16
C LEU A 25 0.05 -4.86 3.39
N LEU A 26 0.86 -4.65 4.43
CA LEU A 26 1.95 -5.57 4.75
C LEU A 26 1.46 -6.97 5.12
N ARG A 27 0.39 -7.06 5.93
CA ARG A 27 -0.21 -8.35 6.30
C ARG A 27 -0.80 -9.08 5.11
N SER A 28 -1.51 -8.36 4.23
CA SER A 28 -2.07 -8.96 3.02
C SER A 28 -0.97 -9.37 2.05
N ALA A 29 0.07 -8.55 1.87
CA ALA A 29 1.21 -8.85 1.02
C ALA A 29 1.95 -10.13 1.43
N SER A 30 2.09 -10.40 2.73
CA SER A 30 2.73 -11.64 3.22
C SER A 30 1.92 -12.91 2.96
N ARG A 31 0.63 -12.79 2.65
CA ARG A 31 -0.26 -13.93 2.38
C ARG A 31 -0.35 -14.28 0.89
N ILE A 32 0.21 -13.45 0.01
CA ILE A 32 0.19 -13.70 -1.43
C ILE A 32 1.19 -14.83 -1.72
N PRO A 33 0.75 -15.99 -2.22
CA PRO A 33 1.65 -17.09 -2.54
C PRO A 33 2.48 -16.71 -3.75
N LEU A 34 3.79 -16.52 -3.62
CA LEU A 34 4.66 -16.18 -4.76
C LEU A 34 5.29 -17.46 -5.34
N PRO A 35 5.39 -17.62 -6.67
CA PRO A 35 6.08 -18.76 -7.27
C PRO A 35 7.57 -18.71 -6.90
N GLY A 36 8.09 -19.81 -6.35
CA GLY A 36 9.46 -19.90 -5.82
C GLY A 36 10.56 -19.77 -6.87
N ASP A 37 10.20 -19.87 -8.16
CA ASP A 37 11.16 -19.97 -9.27
C ASP A 37 11.64 -18.62 -9.81
N ALA A 38 11.02 -17.51 -9.41
CA ALA A 38 11.45 -16.18 -9.84
C ALA A 38 12.42 -15.54 -8.83
N PRO A 39 13.61 -15.05 -9.24
CA PRO A 39 14.56 -14.37 -8.35
C PRO A 39 14.01 -13.06 -7.73
N SER A 40 12.97 -12.49 -8.34
CA SER A 40 12.18 -11.36 -7.82
C SER A 40 11.15 -11.77 -6.75
N CYS A 41 10.76 -13.05 -6.69
CA CYS A 41 9.79 -13.62 -5.75
C CYS A 41 10.41 -14.04 -4.41
N LYS A 42 11.41 -13.28 -3.92
CA LYS A 42 11.89 -13.49 -2.55
C LYS A 42 10.75 -13.27 -1.55
N PRO A 43 10.64 -14.07 -0.47
CA PRO A 43 9.69 -13.82 0.59
C PRO A 43 9.72 -12.35 1.03
N GLY A 44 8.56 -11.68 0.97
CA GLY A 44 8.44 -10.27 1.32
C GLY A 44 8.85 -9.26 0.24
N ALA A 45 9.03 -9.66 -1.03
CA ALA A 45 9.24 -8.73 -2.15
C ALA A 45 8.12 -7.69 -2.26
N VAL A 46 6.86 -8.15 -2.24
CA VAL A 46 5.67 -7.27 -2.26
C VAL A 46 5.64 -6.35 -1.04
N ALA A 47 5.95 -6.87 0.15
CA ALA A 47 6.05 -6.08 1.37
C ALA A 47 7.14 -4.98 1.27
N ARG A 48 8.28 -5.29 0.64
CA ARG A 48 9.36 -4.33 0.40
C ARG A 48 8.94 -3.23 -0.58
N LEU A 49 8.16 -3.56 -1.61
CA LEU A 49 7.59 -2.59 -2.54
C LEU A 49 6.64 -1.63 -1.81
N VAL A 50 5.73 -2.15 -0.98
CA VAL A 50 4.84 -1.34 -0.14
C VAL A 50 5.65 -0.38 0.74
N ARG A 51 6.70 -0.87 1.42
CA ARG A 51 7.59 -0.02 2.24
C ARG A 51 8.21 1.13 1.44
N ARG A 52 8.76 0.84 0.26
CA ARG A 52 9.36 1.87 -0.61
C ARG A 52 8.35 2.92 -1.05
N ARG A 53 7.13 2.51 -1.41
CA ARG A 53 6.08 3.45 -1.83
C ARG A 53 5.62 4.35 -0.68
N PHE A 54 5.42 3.81 0.52
CA PHE A 54 5.08 4.63 1.69
C PHE A 54 6.22 5.58 2.08
N ALA A 55 7.48 5.14 1.96
CA ALA A 55 8.63 6.02 2.20
C ALA A 55 8.68 7.20 1.21
N GLY A 56 8.41 6.96 -0.08
CA GLY A 56 8.35 8.01 -1.10
C GLY A 56 7.24 9.04 -0.85
N ASN A 57 6.12 8.63 -0.26
CA ASN A 57 4.99 9.52 0.01
C ASN A 57 5.16 10.36 1.30
N ARG A 58 6.21 10.13 2.09
CA ARG A 58 6.41 10.79 3.40
C ARG A 58 6.48 12.32 3.31
N ALA A 59 6.98 12.85 2.20
CA ALA A 59 7.10 14.29 1.98
C ALA A 59 5.82 14.96 1.44
N TYR A 60 4.74 14.20 1.21
CA TYR A 60 3.51 14.77 0.68
C TYR A 60 2.82 15.65 1.73
N THR A 61 2.77 16.94 1.42
CA THR A 61 2.07 17.97 2.21
C THR A 61 0.74 18.37 1.56
N SER A 62 0.58 18.15 0.26
CA SER A 62 -0.65 18.45 -0.48
C SER A 62 -1.76 17.46 -0.13
N LEU A 63 -2.88 17.99 0.37
CA LEU A 63 -4.09 17.21 0.68
C LEU A 63 -4.54 16.34 -0.50
N ARG A 64 -4.44 16.87 -1.74
CA ARG A 64 -4.84 16.14 -2.95
C ARG A 64 -3.96 14.90 -3.18
N LEU A 65 -2.64 15.04 -3.01
CA LEU A 65 -1.70 13.92 -3.17
C LEU A 65 -1.87 12.88 -2.06
N VAL A 66 -2.10 13.34 -0.84
CA VAL A 66 -2.36 12.46 0.31
C VAL A 66 -3.65 11.69 0.10
N TYR A 67 -4.73 12.34 -0.32
CA TYR A 67 -5.99 11.66 -0.58
C TYR A 67 -5.88 10.67 -1.74
N ALA A 68 -5.25 11.07 -2.85
CA ALA A 68 -5.03 10.20 -4.01
C ALA A 68 -4.21 8.95 -3.64
N SER A 69 -3.15 9.11 -2.84
CA SER A 69 -2.32 7.98 -2.38
C SER A 69 -3.05 7.07 -1.39
N MET A 70 -3.85 7.61 -0.47
CA MET A 70 -4.72 6.80 0.41
C MET A 70 -5.74 6.00 -0.40
N ALA A 71 -6.43 6.65 -1.35
CA ALA A 71 -7.41 5.99 -2.22
C ALA A 71 -6.77 4.90 -3.10
N ALA A 72 -5.53 5.12 -3.58
CA ALA A 72 -4.78 4.07 -4.26
C ALA A 72 -4.46 2.91 -3.30
N GLY A 73 -4.00 3.19 -2.08
CA GLY A 73 -3.69 2.15 -1.10
C GLY A 73 -4.89 1.27 -0.73
N TYR A 74 -6.09 1.85 -0.59
CA TYR A 74 -7.30 1.05 -0.37
C TYR A 74 -7.65 0.14 -1.56
N ARG A 75 -7.47 0.63 -2.80
CA ARG A 75 -7.63 -0.21 -4.02
C ARG A 75 -6.60 -1.33 -4.09
N PHE A 76 -5.36 -1.08 -3.67
CA PHE A 76 -4.35 -2.14 -3.56
C PHE A 76 -4.68 -3.15 -2.46
N LEU A 77 -5.34 -2.74 -1.37
CA LEU A 77 -5.79 -3.67 -0.36
C LEU A 77 -6.80 -4.68 -0.92
N THR A 78 -7.76 -4.20 -1.73
CA THR A 78 -8.71 -5.09 -2.42
C THR A 78 -8.03 -5.98 -3.46
N LEU A 79 -7.02 -5.46 -4.16
CA LEU A 79 -6.23 -6.25 -5.11
C LEU A 79 -5.45 -7.35 -4.38
N PHE A 80 -4.77 -7.04 -3.27
CA PHE A 80 -4.03 -8.02 -2.47
C PHE A 80 -4.93 -9.06 -1.82
N ALA A 81 -6.18 -8.70 -1.48
CA ALA A 81 -7.16 -9.67 -1.01
C ALA A 81 -7.49 -10.71 -2.08
N ARG A 82 -7.63 -10.29 -3.34
CA ARG A 82 -7.92 -11.20 -4.47
C ARG A 82 -6.70 -11.99 -4.92
N ALA A 83 -5.53 -11.34 -4.99
CA ALA A 83 -4.27 -11.95 -5.39
C ALA A 83 -3.77 -13.07 -4.44
N GLN A 84 -4.39 -13.25 -3.27
CA GLN A 84 -4.16 -14.41 -2.40
C GLN A 84 -4.66 -15.72 -3.02
N THR A 85 -5.62 -15.65 -3.95
CA THR A 85 -6.12 -16.83 -4.67
C THR A 85 -5.23 -17.13 -5.87
N PRO A 86 -4.52 -18.27 -5.89
CA PRO A 86 -3.71 -18.68 -7.04
C PRO A 86 -4.62 -18.83 -8.27
N GLY A 87 -4.17 -18.32 -9.42
CA GLY A 87 -4.94 -18.37 -10.68
C GLY A 87 -5.94 -17.22 -10.88
N SER A 88 -6.11 -16.32 -9.91
CA SER A 88 -6.85 -15.07 -10.16
C SER A 88 -6.09 -14.15 -11.13
N PRO A 89 -6.78 -13.32 -11.93
CA PRO A 89 -6.10 -12.36 -12.81
C PRO A 89 -5.28 -11.34 -12.00
N GLU A 90 -5.71 -11.00 -10.79
CA GLU A 90 -4.95 -10.14 -9.87
C GLU A 90 -3.66 -10.82 -9.37
N HIS A 91 -3.67 -12.15 -9.21
CA HIS A 91 -2.47 -12.90 -8.86
C HIS A 91 -1.41 -12.83 -9.97
N ALA A 92 -1.83 -13.02 -11.23
CA ALA A 92 -0.95 -12.87 -12.39
C ALA A 92 -0.33 -11.46 -12.47
N GLN A 93 -1.12 -10.41 -12.20
CA GLN A 93 -0.62 -9.02 -12.18
C GLN A 93 0.47 -8.79 -11.12
N VAL A 94 0.38 -9.45 -9.96
CA VAL A 94 1.39 -9.32 -8.89
C VAL A 94 2.67 -10.08 -9.22
N VAL A 95 2.56 -11.23 -9.91
CA VAL A 95 3.72 -12.06 -10.26
C VAL A 95 4.52 -11.49 -11.44
N HIS A 96 3.85 -10.87 -12.41
CA HIS A 96 4.50 -10.35 -13.63
C HIS A 96 5.09 -8.95 -13.51
N HIS A 97 5.01 -8.29 -12.34
CA HIS A 97 5.34 -6.86 -12.16
C HIS A 97 6.47 -6.61 -11.15
#